data_AF-A0A5K0ZNT7-F1
#
_entry.id   AF-A0A5K0ZNT7-F1
#
_cell.length_a   1.000
_cell.length_b   1.000
_cell.length_c   1.000
_cell.angle_alpha   90.00
_cell.angle_beta   90.00
_cell.angle_gamma   90.00
#
_symmetry.space_group_name_H-M   'P 1'
#
loop_
_entity.id
_entity.type
_entity.pdbx_description
1 polymer ?
#
loop_
_entity_poly.entity_id
_entity_poly.type
_entity_poly.pdbx_seq_one_letter_code
_entity_poly.pdbx_strand_id
1 'polypeptide(L)' 'FKPAYIAAGAMYLAAKVSNVKLPCHGGKVWWQEFDVSPFQLE' A
#
# COMPACT_ATOMS: atom_id res chain seq x y z
N PHE A 1 -12.69 3.09 10.42
CA PHE A 1 -11.54 2.93 9.51
C PHE A 1 -10.83 4.28 9.36
N LYS A 2 -9.51 4.33 9.57
CA LYS A 2 -8.73 5.56 9.31
C LYS A 2 -8.73 5.82 7.79
N PRO A 3 -8.94 7.06 7.31
CA PRO A 3 -8.93 7.37 5.87
C PRO A 3 -7.67 6.88 5.13
N ALA A 4 -6.54 6.85 5.85
CA ALA A 4 -5.26 6.30 5.37
C ALA A 4 -5.35 4.85 4.87
N TYR A 5 -6.21 4.01 5.47
CA TYR A 5 -6.41 2.63 5.03
C TYR A 5 -7.10 2.55 3.68
N ILE A 6 -8.10 3.40 3.44
CA ILE A 6 -8.83 3.43 2.18
C ILE A 6 -7.90 3.90 1.06
N ALA A 7 -7.05 4.89 1.35
CA ALA A 7 -6.04 5.37 0.42
C ALA A 7 -4.99 4.28 0.10
N ALA A 8 -4.47 3.59 1.12
CA ALA A 8 -3.50 2.51 0.92
C ALA A 8 -4.10 1.33 0.13
N GLY A 9 -5.34 0.94 0.43
CA GLY A 9 -6.07 -0.10 -0.31
C GLY A 9 -6.31 0.29 -1.77
N ALA A 10 -6.71 1.54 -2.04
CA ALA A 10 -6.88 2.04 -3.40
C ALA A 10 -5.55 2.06 -4.17
N MET A 11 -4.45 2.47 -3.52
CA MET A 11 -3.11 2.45 -4.12
C MET A 11 -2.63 1.03 -4.45
N TYR A 12 -2.84 0.07 -3.54
CA TYR A 12 -2.51 -1.33 -3.80
C TYR A 12 -3.32 -1.93 -4.93
N LEU A 13 -4.64 -1.68 -4.94
CA LEU A 13 -5.52 -2.15 -6.00
C LEU A 13 -5.13 -1.56 -7.36
N ALA A 14 -4.87 -0.25 -7.41
CA ALA A 14 -4.42 0.43 -8.62
C ALA A 14 -3.08 -0.13 -9.11
N ALA A 15 -2.12 -0.37 -8.21
CA ALA A 15 -0.83 -0.97 -8.55
C ALA A 15 -0.96 -2.41 -9.06
N LYS A 16 -1.84 -3.22 -8.45
CA LYS A 16 -2.12 -4.61 -8.87
C LYS A 16 -2.76 -4.65 -10.26
N VAL A 17 -3.76 -3.80 -10.50
CA VAL A 17 -4.43 -3.68 -11.81
C VAL A 17 -3.46 -3.17 -12.87
N SER A 18 -2.59 -2.22 -12.51
CA SER A 18 -1.64 -1.60 -13.44
C SER A 18 -0.32 -2.38 -13.56
N ASN A 19 -0.16 -3.51 -12.87
CA ASN A 19 1.08 -4.30 -12.79
C ASN A 19 2.33 -3.47 -12.42
N VAL A 20 2.15 -2.41 -11.64
CA VAL A 20 3.22 -1.49 -11.23
C VAL A 20 3.83 -1.97 -9.92
N LYS A 21 5.16 -2.10 -9.89
CA LYS A 21 5.90 -2.34 -8.64
C LYS A 21 5.98 -1.01 -7.88
N LEU A 22 5.29 -0.94 -6.74
CA LEU A 22 5.34 0.23 -5.88
C LEU A 22 6.75 0.41 -5.31
N PRO A 23 7.31 1.63 -5.34
CA PRO A 23 8.68 1.88 -4.92
C PRO A 23 8.83 1.68 -3.41
N CYS A 24 9.86 0.93 -3.02
CA CYS A 24 10.28 0.79 -1.63
C CYS A 24 11.51 1.68 -1.44
N HIS A 25 11.37 2.78 -0.69
CA HIS A 25 12.48 3.69 -0.45
C HIS A 25 13.24 3.27 0.82
N GLY A 26 14.57 3.09 0.71
CA GLY A 26 15.44 2.86 1.87
C GLY A 26 15.16 1.58 2.67
N GLY A 27 14.64 0.52 2.04
CA GLY A 27 14.32 -0.75 2.71
C GLY A 27 13.00 -0.76 3.47
N LYS A 28 12.28 0.38 3.52
CA LYS A 28 10.89 0.43 3.98
C LYS A 28 9.95 0.22 2.81
N VAL A 29 8.99 -0.67 3.02
CA VAL A 29 7.94 -0.97 2.05
C VAL A 29 6.85 0.09 2.15
N TRP A 30 6.29 0.52 1.01
CA TRP A 30 5.40 1.70 0.94
C TRP A 30 4.19 1.65 1.89
N TRP A 31 3.69 0.45 2.22
CA TRP A 31 2.59 0.27 3.18
C TRP A 31 2.98 0.52 4.64
N GLN A 32 4.27 0.43 4.99
CA GLN A 32 4.75 0.75 6.34
C GLN A 32 4.66 2.23 6.68
N GLU A 33 4.71 3.12 5.68
CA GLU A 33 4.52 4.56 5.88
C GLU A 33 3.07 4.91 6.25
N PHE A 34 2.12 4.02 5.93
CA PHE A 34 0.71 4.19 6.26
C PHE A 34 0.29 3.45 7.54
N ASP A 35 1.22 2.80 8.25
CA ASP A 35 0.94 1.90 9.40
C ASP A 35 -0.01 0.74 9.03
N VAL A 36 0.02 0.31 7.75
CA VAL A 36 -0.88 -0.71 7.22
C VAL A 36 -0.15 -2.05 7.19
N SER A 37 -0.74 -3.08 7.82
CA SER A 37 -0.21 -4.44 7.75
C SER A 37 -0.51 -5.06 6.38
N PRO A 38 0.38 -5.89 5.81
CA PRO A 38 0.14 -6.58 4.53
C PRO A 38 -1.13 -7.45 4.56
N PHE A 39 -1.52 -7.96 5.75
CA PHE A 39 -2.77 -8.68 5.96
C PHE A 39 -4.05 -7.86 5.69
N GLN A 40 -3.94 -6.52 5.70
CA GLN A 40 -5.06 -5.62 5.40
C GLN A 40 -5.07 -5.14 3.95
N LEU A 41 -4.07 -5.54 3.16
CA LEU A 41 -3.92 -5.21 1.75
C LEU A 41 -4.36 -6.37 0.83
N GLU A 42 -4.40 -7.60 1.33
CA GLU A 42 -4.99 -8.75 0.63
C GLU A 42 -6.52 -8.77 0.62
#